data_AF-A0AAJ4AMY9-F1
#
_entry.id   AF-A0AAJ4AMY9-F1
#
_cell.length_a   1.000
_cell.length_b   1.000
_cell.length_c   1.000
_cell.angle_alpha   90.00
_cell.angle_beta   90.00
_cell.angle_gamma   90.00
#
_symmetry.space_group_name_H-M   'P 1'
#
loop_
_entity.id
_entity.type
_entity.pdbx_description
1 polymer ?
#
loop_
_entity_poly.entity_id
_entity_poly.type
_entity_poly.pdbx_seq_one_letter_code
_entity_poly.pdbx_strand_id
1 'polypeptide(L)'
;MQRTDSKSPWWKRRHAQRLVNWREQFESTIGLDAYPDPGEPIMSVNDNVLSIRNASHNIRSVYFLPWVIGLWLCSFWLYNDIKPGEIETNYALHRMEIIDAGGRSAGPNEYKLHSTMLGTNGKVQWPSYIKAIMMYGDKSDKKHLIQTLTIVSVVAIITVLFTFLLIRFPRLAEIYFDRQRGIVYTWRFGKMAACRFENLGFREDKIGLTLFLYGESKKHKSGYWPALYGLQPTGKAHMNSEDDNTFLMAQLFAFMDQGKQAVITGEQFQRAQPKTYLFQDNKPKNFEKRLEAILEREHQLPEIYAEQTF
;
A
#
# COMPACT_ATOMS: atom_id res chain seq x y z
N MET A 1 -16.71 -26.18 -16.04
CA MET A 1 -15.66 -25.15 -16.17
C MET A 1 -14.63 -25.38 -15.06
N GLN A 2 -13.35 -25.00 -15.22
CA GLN A 2 -12.36 -25.10 -14.14
C GLN A 2 -12.02 -23.70 -13.60
N ARG A 3 -12.00 -23.54 -12.28
CA ARG A 3 -11.72 -22.26 -11.59
C ARG A 3 -10.24 -21.89 -11.70
N THR A 4 -9.35 -22.81 -11.36
CA THR A 4 -7.90 -22.74 -11.63
C THR A 4 -7.41 -23.96 -12.42
N ASP A 5 -6.25 -23.84 -13.06
CA ASP A 5 -5.54 -24.97 -13.66
C ASP A 5 -4.37 -25.32 -12.76
N SER A 6 -4.41 -26.47 -12.09
CA SER A 6 -3.28 -26.92 -11.27
C SER A 6 -2.04 -27.25 -12.10
N LYS A 7 -2.19 -27.43 -13.43
CA LYS A 7 -1.10 -27.77 -14.36
C LYS A 7 -0.48 -26.55 -15.06
N SER A 8 -1.11 -25.37 -14.99
CA SER A 8 -0.56 -24.16 -15.60
C SER A 8 0.49 -23.52 -14.70
N PRO A 9 1.63 -23.04 -15.26
CA PRO A 9 2.62 -22.34 -14.47
C PRO A 9 2.06 -21.07 -13.81
N TRP A 10 2.58 -20.74 -12.62
CA TRP A 10 2.08 -19.65 -11.77
C TRP A 10 2.14 -18.24 -12.40
N TRP A 11 2.90 -18.06 -13.49
CA TRP A 11 3.01 -16.80 -14.24
C TRP A 11 2.01 -16.67 -15.39
N LYS A 12 1.35 -17.75 -15.83
CA LYS A 12 0.33 -17.68 -16.89
C LYS A 12 -1.00 -17.26 -16.27
N ARG A 13 -1.43 -16.04 -16.57
CA ARG A 13 -2.71 -15.48 -16.12
C ARG A 13 -3.85 -16.03 -16.97
N ARG A 14 -4.92 -16.48 -16.31
CA ARG A 14 -6.17 -16.85 -16.97
C ARG A 14 -6.98 -15.60 -17.33
N HIS A 15 -7.82 -15.75 -18.34
CA HIS A 15 -8.87 -14.79 -18.63
C HIS A 15 -9.87 -14.75 -17.47
N ALA A 16 -10.46 -13.58 -17.25
CA ALA A 16 -11.51 -13.47 -16.25
C ALA A 16 -12.78 -14.13 -16.77
N GLN A 17 -13.65 -14.50 -15.84
CA GLN A 17 -14.89 -15.19 -16.15
C GLN A 17 -16.06 -14.40 -15.56
N ARG A 18 -17.24 -14.54 -16.17
CA ARG A 18 -18.46 -13.93 -15.65
C ARG A 18 -18.85 -14.64 -14.35
N LEU A 19 -19.03 -13.89 -13.28
CA LEU A 19 -19.30 -14.45 -11.95
C LEU A 19 -20.56 -15.30 -11.94
N VAL A 20 -21.65 -14.80 -12.52
CA VAL A 20 -22.96 -15.46 -12.51
C VAL A 20 -22.96 -16.85 -13.15
N ASN A 21 -22.04 -17.15 -14.07
CA ASN A 21 -21.93 -18.48 -14.67
C ASN A 21 -21.57 -19.58 -13.66
N TRP A 22 -21.10 -19.20 -12.46
CA TRP A 22 -20.67 -20.11 -11.41
C TRP A 22 -21.68 -20.23 -10.26
N ARG A 23 -22.82 -19.55 -10.37
CA ARG A 23 -23.87 -19.49 -9.34
C ARG A 23 -24.26 -20.86 -8.80
N GLU A 24 -24.73 -21.75 -9.67
CA GLU A 24 -25.21 -23.10 -9.29
C GLU A 24 -24.12 -23.91 -8.58
N GLN A 25 -22.86 -23.75 -9.00
CA GLN A 25 -21.75 -24.45 -8.38
C GLN A 25 -21.49 -23.95 -6.96
N PHE A 26 -21.54 -22.64 -6.71
CA PHE A 26 -21.35 -22.10 -5.37
C PHE A 26 -22.49 -22.46 -4.43
N GLU A 27 -23.73 -22.37 -4.91
CA GLU A 27 -24.94 -22.71 -4.14
C GLU A 27 -24.99 -24.20 -3.76
N SER A 28 -24.54 -25.09 -4.64
CA SER A 28 -24.49 -26.53 -4.36
C SER A 28 -23.32 -26.96 -3.48
N THR A 29 -22.23 -26.18 -3.44
CA THR A 29 -21.01 -26.55 -2.68
C THR A 29 -21.13 -26.19 -1.20
N ILE A 30 -21.84 -25.11 -0.86
CA ILE A 30 -21.93 -24.60 0.51
C ILE A 30 -23.39 -24.32 0.87
N GLY A 31 -23.90 -25.02 1.89
CA GLY A 31 -25.09 -24.58 2.60
C GLY A 31 -24.76 -23.37 3.47
N LEU A 32 -25.37 -22.22 3.18
CA LEU A 32 -25.18 -21.01 3.96
C LEU A 32 -26.26 -20.89 5.03
N ASP A 33 -25.80 -20.79 6.28
CA ASP A 33 -26.60 -20.30 7.39
C ASP A 33 -26.38 -18.79 7.58
N ALA A 34 -27.29 -18.13 8.29
CA ALA A 34 -27.08 -16.77 8.73
C ALA A 34 -26.08 -16.73 9.90
N TYR A 35 -25.13 -15.79 9.89
CA TYR A 35 -24.08 -15.69 10.91
C TYR A 35 -24.11 -14.34 11.68
N PRO A 36 -23.79 -14.29 12.98
CA PRO A 36 -23.60 -13.02 13.67
C PRO A 36 -22.45 -12.18 13.09
N ASP A 37 -21.37 -12.83 12.67
CA ASP A 37 -20.27 -12.24 11.90
C ASP A 37 -20.08 -13.07 10.61
N PRO A 38 -20.33 -12.48 9.43
CA PRO A 38 -20.24 -13.19 8.16
C PRO A 38 -18.79 -13.44 7.70
N GLY A 39 -17.77 -13.02 8.45
CA GLY A 39 -16.37 -13.31 8.15
C GLY A 39 -15.72 -12.34 7.16
N GLU A 40 -14.41 -12.48 6.97
CA GLU A 40 -13.67 -11.67 5.99
C GLU A 40 -14.11 -12.00 4.55
N PRO A 41 -14.08 -11.03 3.63
CA PRO A 41 -13.73 -9.62 3.74
C PRO A 41 -14.96 -8.69 3.91
N ILE A 42 -16.10 -9.21 4.39
CA ILE A 42 -17.36 -8.45 4.52
C ILE A 42 -17.23 -7.40 5.62
N MET A 43 -17.42 -6.14 5.26
CA MET A 43 -17.27 -5.00 6.18
C MET A 43 -18.60 -4.50 6.72
N SER A 44 -19.66 -4.52 5.93
CA SER A 44 -21.00 -4.21 6.42
C SER A 44 -22.08 -4.91 5.62
N VAL A 45 -23.21 -5.13 6.28
CA VAL A 45 -24.42 -5.71 5.67
C VAL A 45 -25.63 -4.97 6.23
N ASN A 46 -26.46 -4.44 5.33
CA ASN A 46 -27.78 -3.89 5.65
C ASN A 46 -28.82 -4.44 4.64
N ASP A 47 -30.05 -3.93 4.67
CA ASP A 47 -31.15 -4.42 3.84
C ASP A 47 -30.89 -4.39 2.33
N ASN A 48 -30.11 -3.41 1.86
CA ASN A 48 -29.92 -3.14 0.44
C ASN A 48 -28.48 -3.31 -0.03
N VAL A 49 -27.51 -3.12 0.87
CA VAL A 49 -26.09 -3.04 0.54
C VAL A 49 -25.27 -3.95 1.44
N LEU A 50 -24.43 -4.75 0.79
CA LEU A 50 -23.31 -5.47 1.40
C LEU A 50 -22.02 -4.81 0.92
N SER A 51 -21.12 -4.48 1.84
CA SER A 51 -19.80 -3.95 1.48
C SER A 51 -18.69 -4.93 1.81
N ILE A 52 -17.69 -5.00 0.94
CA ILE A 52 -16.48 -5.80 1.14
C ILE A 52 -15.24 -4.92 1.06
N ARG A 53 -14.25 -5.18 1.91
CA ARG A 53 -12.97 -4.47 1.82
C ARG A 53 -12.15 -4.97 0.64
N ASN A 54 -11.37 -4.06 0.08
CA ASN A 54 -10.35 -4.38 -0.90
C ASN A 54 -9.08 -4.87 -0.19
N ALA A 55 -8.33 -5.78 -0.82
CA ALA A 55 -7.01 -6.24 -0.36
C ALA A 55 -6.04 -5.09 -0.04
N SER A 56 -6.20 -3.95 -0.72
CA SER A 56 -5.44 -2.72 -0.47
C SER A 56 -5.57 -2.16 0.95
N HIS A 57 -6.59 -2.53 1.72
CA HIS A 57 -6.76 -2.12 3.11
C HIS A 57 -5.71 -2.76 4.04
N ASN A 58 -5.17 -3.92 3.67
CA ASN A 58 -4.12 -4.61 4.43
C ASN A 58 -2.71 -4.28 3.92
N ILE A 59 -2.57 -3.68 2.73
CA ILE A 59 -1.25 -3.39 2.14
C ILE A 59 -0.42 -2.48 3.05
N ARG A 60 -1.08 -1.53 3.73
CA ARG A 60 -0.39 -0.57 4.59
C ARG A 60 0.25 -1.23 5.80
N SER A 61 -0.46 -2.12 6.49
CA SER A 61 0.07 -2.83 7.67
C SER A 61 1.08 -3.92 7.29
N VAL A 62 0.80 -4.68 6.23
CA VAL A 62 1.62 -5.83 5.84
C VAL A 62 2.91 -5.42 5.15
N TYR A 63 2.87 -4.42 4.26
CA TYR A 63 4.04 -4.02 3.48
C TYR A 63 4.56 -2.65 3.90
N PHE A 64 3.71 -1.62 3.84
CA PHE A 64 4.22 -0.25 3.84
C PHE A 64 4.79 0.19 5.20
N LEU A 65 4.12 -0.16 6.29
CA LEU A 65 4.51 0.23 7.64
C LEU A 65 5.83 -0.41 8.09
N PRO A 66 6.10 -1.72 7.88
CA PRO A 66 7.42 -2.31 8.11
C PRO A 66 8.55 -1.58 7.37
N TRP A 67 8.36 -1.24 6.10
CA TRP A 67 9.35 -0.49 5.32
C TRP A 67 9.63 0.90 5.90
N VAL A 68 8.58 1.63 6.30
CA VAL A 68 8.73 2.97 6.89
C VAL A 68 9.46 2.90 8.23
N ILE A 69 9.11 1.94 9.09
CA ILE A 69 9.81 1.71 10.37
C ILE A 69 11.29 1.39 10.12
N GLY A 70 11.58 0.51 9.15
CA GLY A 70 12.94 0.19 8.76
C GLY A 70 13.73 1.41 8.28
N LEU A 71 13.10 2.31 7.50
CA LEU A 71 13.71 3.56 7.07
C LEU A 71 13.97 4.53 8.23
N TRP A 72 13.06 4.61 9.20
CA TRP A 72 13.28 5.41 10.42
C TRP A 72 14.46 4.88 11.23
N LEU A 73 14.52 3.57 11.46
CA LEU A 73 15.62 2.94 12.19
C LEU A 73 16.96 3.11 11.45
N CYS A 74 16.96 2.92 10.13
CA CYS A 74 18.14 3.12 9.29
C CYS A 74 18.62 4.58 9.32
N SER A 75 17.70 5.54 9.20
CA SER A 75 18.02 6.97 9.29
C SER A 75 18.58 7.36 10.66
N PHE A 76 17.99 6.83 11.74
CA PHE A 76 18.46 7.06 13.09
C PHE A 76 19.84 6.46 13.33
N TRP A 77 20.06 5.23 12.87
CA TRP A 77 21.36 4.55 12.96
C TRP A 77 22.43 5.32 12.18
N LEU A 78 22.16 5.68 10.93
CA LEU A 78 23.07 6.43 10.07
C LEU A 78 23.41 7.80 10.67
N TYR A 79 22.43 8.49 11.26
CA TYR A 79 22.67 9.76 11.95
C TYR A 79 23.61 9.58 13.14
N ASN A 80 23.41 8.53 13.95
CA ASN A 80 24.25 8.28 15.13
C ASN A 80 25.67 7.84 14.77
N ASP A 81 25.84 7.06 13.71
CA ASP A 81 27.13 6.56 13.26
C ASP A 81 28.05 7.68 12.74
N ILE A 82 27.45 8.69 12.08
CA ILE A 82 28.22 9.77 11.44
C ILE A 82 28.34 11.00 12.35
N LYS A 83 27.44 11.17 13.32
CA LYS A 83 27.42 12.36 14.18
C LYS A 83 28.77 12.51 14.89
N PRO A 84 29.49 13.64 14.68
CA PRO A 84 30.70 13.89 15.42
C PRO A 84 30.38 14.09 16.91
N GLY A 85 31.20 13.50 17.77
CA GLY A 85 30.96 13.45 19.19
C GLY A 85 32.24 13.42 20.01
N GLU A 86 32.25 12.61 21.07
CA GLU A 86 33.36 12.54 22.02
C GLU A 86 34.62 11.95 21.40
N ILE A 87 34.48 11.02 20.46
CA ILE A 87 35.62 10.38 19.79
C ILE A 87 36.41 11.43 19.00
N GLU A 88 35.73 12.21 18.15
CA GLU A 88 36.34 13.27 17.36
C GLU A 88 36.89 14.39 18.24
N THR A 89 36.22 14.66 19.37
CA THR A 89 36.69 15.65 20.36
C THR A 89 38.00 15.21 21.01
N ASN A 90 38.06 13.97 21.51
CA ASN A 90 39.26 13.42 22.13
C ASN A 90 40.38 13.30 21.10
N TYR A 91 40.06 12.89 19.87
CA TYR A 91 41.03 12.83 18.78
C TYR A 91 41.62 14.22 18.47
N ALA A 92 40.78 15.24 18.31
CA ALA A 92 41.25 16.61 18.03
C ALA A 92 42.12 17.17 19.17
N LEU A 93 41.73 16.96 20.43
CA LEU A 93 42.52 17.38 21.60
C LEU A 93 43.88 16.69 21.64
N HIS A 94 43.90 15.35 21.53
CA HIS A 94 45.12 14.56 21.54
C HIS A 94 46.07 14.94 20.39
N ARG A 95 45.53 15.21 19.19
CA ARG A 95 46.34 15.68 18.07
C ARG A 95 46.95 17.04 18.34
N MET A 96 46.21 17.97 18.95
CA MET A 96 46.76 19.28 19.34
C MET A 96 47.88 19.15 20.38
N GLU A 97 47.70 18.30 21.39
CA GLU A 97 48.70 18.06 22.43
C GLU A 97 50.03 17.54 21.86
N ILE A 98 49.98 16.61 20.90
CA ILE A 98 51.19 16.12 20.20
C ILE A 98 51.90 17.24 19.43
N ILE A 99 51.13 18.16 18.83
CA ILE A 99 51.69 19.29 18.07
C ILE A 99 52.37 20.26 19.03
N ASP A 100 51.69 20.61 20.12
CA ASP A 100 52.20 21.51 21.15
C ASP A 100 53.45 20.95 21.85
N ALA A 101 53.56 19.63 21.98
CA ALA A 101 54.73 18.93 22.50
C ALA A 101 55.93 18.89 21.52
N GLY A 102 55.83 19.52 20.34
CA GLY A 102 56.92 19.57 19.36
C GLY A 102 56.99 18.38 18.41
N GLY A 103 55.88 17.65 18.22
CA GLY A 103 55.77 16.55 17.28
C GLY A 103 56.12 16.96 15.83
N ARG A 104 57.07 16.24 15.21
CA ARG A 104 57.67 16.60 13.90
C ARG A 104 56.76 16.49 12.67
N SER A 105 55.51 16.06 12.79
CA SER A 105 54.65 15.72 11.64
C SER A 105 53.59 16.76 11.26
N ALA A 106 53.49 17.88 11.97
CA ALA A 106 52.34 18.76 11.83
C ALA A 106 52.56 19.94 10.88
N GLY A 107 51.87 19.90 9.75
CA GLY A 107 51.77 21.06 8.86
C GLY A 107 50.92 22.18 9.48
N PRO A 108 51.08 23.45 9.06
CA PRO A 108 50.31 24.59 9.57
C PRO A 108 48.78 24.43 9.47
N ASN A 109 48.32 23.58 8.55
CA ASN A 109 46.90 23.31 8.33
C ASN A 109 46.34 22.28 9.31
N GLU A 110 47.16 21.39 9.87
CA GLU A 110 46.70 20.33 10.77
C GLU A 110 46.29 20.88 12.14
N TYR A 111 47.09 21.79 12.71
CA TYR A 111 46.70 22.50 13.93
C TYR A 111 45.42 23.33 13.74
N LYS A 112 45.30 24.02 12.60
CA LYS A 112 44.10 24.81 12.25
C LYS A 112 42.87 23.92 12.06
N LEU A 113 43.04 22.73 11.49
CA LEU A 113 41.97 21.74 11.34
C LEU A 113 41.40 21.37 12.70
N HIS A 114 42.22 20.87 13.63
CA HIS A 114 41.74 20.38 14.92
C HIS A 114 41.23 21.50 15.85
N SER A 115 41.91 22.65 15.89
CA SER A 115 41.43 23.81 16.65
C SER A 115 40.09 24.35 16.12
N THR A 116 39.90 24.38 14.79
CA THR A 116 38.61 24.77 14.19
C THR A 116 37.53 23.73 14.45
N MET A 117 37.88 22.43 14.49
CA MET A 117 36.95 21.32 14.71
C MET A 117 36.33 21.37 16.11
N LEU A 118 37.11 21.70 17.14
CA LEU A 118 36.66 21.85 18.53
C LEU A 118 35.75 23.07 18.76
N GLY A 119 35.76 24.04 17.84
CA GLY A 119 34.97 25.26 17.94
C GLY A 119 35.24 26.07 19.21
N THR A 120 34.29 26.93 19.60
CA THR A 120 34.42 27.79 20.79
C THR A 120 34.19 27.05 22.11
N ASN A 121 33.58 25.88 22.05
CA ASN A 121 33.07 25.17 23.23
C ASN A 121 33.99 23.99 23.63
N GLY A 122 35.13 23.83 22.95
CA GLY A 122 36.06 22.71 23.19
C GLY A 122 35.48 21.34 22.85
N LYS A 123 34.39 21.28 22.08
CA LYS A 123 33.70 20.04 21.69
C LYS A 123 33.34 20.08 20.21
N VAL A 124 33.54 18.96 19.53
CA VAL A 124 33.22 18.87 18.12
C VAL A 124 31.71 18.83 17.90
N GLN A 125 31.23 19.74 17.07
CA GLN A 125 29.84 19.80 16.63
C GLN A 125 29.79 19.82 15.11
N TRP A 126 28.64 19.49 14.54
CA TRP A 126 28.45 19.47 13.08
C TRP A 126 28.96 20.73 12.35
N PRO A 127 28.62 21.97 12.77
CA PRO A 127 29.08 23.16 12.05
C PRO A 127 30.59 23.36 12.12
N SER A 128 31.20 23.12 13.29
CA SER A 128 32.66 23.27 13.47
C SER A 128 33.42 22.16 12.73
N TYR A 129 32.91 20.93 12.78
CA TYR A 129 33.45 19.77 12.05
C TYR A 129 33.44 19.99 10.53
N ILE A 130 32.29 20.37 9.97
CA ILE A 130 32.17 20.64 8.53
C ILE A 130 33.08 21.80 8.11
N LYS A 131 33.08 22.89 8.88
CA LYS A 131 33.93 24.06 8.60
C LYS A 131 35.41 23.69 8.61
N ALA A 132 35.85 22.95 9.61
CA ALA A 132 37.23 22.52 9.77
C ALA A 132 37.69 21.69 8.57
N ILE A 133 36.94 20.64 8.20
CA ILE A 133 37.28 19.77 7.08
C ILE A 133 37.25 20.52 5.74
N MET A 134 36.25 21.37 5.51
CA MET A 134 36.14 22.12 4.25
C MET A 134 37.26 23.15 4.06
N MET A 135 37.71 23.81 5.14
CA MET A 135 38.78 24.81 5.07
C MET A 135 40.17 24.19 5.08
N TYR A 136 40.42 23.25 5.99
CA TYR A 136 41.77 22.78 6.33
C TYR A 136 42.00 21.27 6.09
N GLY A 137 40.94 20.50 5.88
CA GLY A 137 41.03 19.07 5.59
C GLY A 137 41.72 18.79 4.26
N ASP A 138 42.22 17.57 4.12
CA ASP A 138 42.83 17.15 2.86
C ASP A 138 41.76 16.89 1.77
N LYS A 139 42.19 16.50 0.57
CA LYS A 139 41.24 16.20 -0.52
C LYS A 139 40.38 14.96 -0.21
N SER A 140 40.93 13.98 0.51
CA SER A 140 40.26 12.74 0.92
C SER A 140 39.14 13.04 1.91
N ASP A 141 39.42 13.80 2.96
CA ASP A 141 38.53 14.19 4.04
C ASP A 141 37.34 14.98 3.49
N LYS A 142 37.61 15.94 2.60
CA LYS A 142 36.58 16.71 1.90
C LYS A 142 35.68 15.81 1.06
N LYS A 143 36.29 14.89 0.29
CA LYS A 143 35.54 13.94 -0.54
C LYS A 143 34.68 13.02 0.32
N HIS A 144 35.23 12.48 1.40
CA HIS A 144 34.51 11.62 2.33
C HIS A 144 33.34 12.38 2.97
N LEU A 145 33.57 13.57 3.52
CA LEU A 145 32.52 14.41 4.11
C LEU A 145 31.38 14.67 3.11
N ILE A 146 31.71 15.07 1.88
CA ILE A 146 30.71 15.33 0.84
C ILE A 146 29.91 14.06 0.50
N GLN A 147 30.59 12.92 0.35
CA GLN A 147 29.93 11.64 0.08
C GLN A 147 28.98 11.24 1.21
N THR A 148 29.44 11.34 2.44
CA THR A 148 28.66 11.04 3.64
C THR A 148 27.44 11.94 3.78
N LEU A 149 27.60 13.27 3.61
CA LEU A 149 26.47 14.21 3.62
C LEU A 149 25.48 13.92 2.49
N THR A 150 25.96 13.50 1.33
CA THR A 150 25.11 13.12 0.19
C THR A 150 24.26 11.88 0.54
N ILE A 151 24.87 10.83 1.09
CA ILE A 151 24.16 9.60 1.49
C ILE A 151 23.10 9.90 2.55
N VAL A 152 23.46 10.64 3.61
CA VAL A 152 22.51 11.05 4.67
C VAL A 152 21.36 11.86 4.08
N SER A 153 21.64 12.80 3.18
CA SER A 153 20.61 13.61 2.55
C SER A 153 19.64 12.77 1.71
N VAL A 154 20.16 11.82 0.93
CA VAL A 154 19.33 10.92 0.11
C VAL A 154 18.45 10.05 1.00
N VAL A 155 19.01 9.43 2.04
CA VAL A 155 18.25 8.58 2.98
C VAL A 155 17.20 9.40 3.74
N ALA A 156 17.52 10.61 4.16
CA ALA A 156 16.58 11.52 4.82
C ALA A 156 15.43 11.89 3.88
N ILE A 157 15.70 12.24 2.62
CA ILE A 157 14.67 12.56 1.62
C ILE A 157 13.75 11.37 1.39
N ILE A 158 14.30 10.17 1.21
CA ILE A 158 13.51 8.94 1.04
C ILE A 158 12.63 8.70 2.27
N THR A 159 13.18 8.86 3.46
CA THR A 159 12.45 8.65 4.71
C THR A 159 11.31 9.64 4.89
N VAL A 160 11.55 10.93 4.61
CA VAL A 160 10.50 11.97 4.63
C VAL A 160 9.43 11.67 3.59
N LEU A 161 9.82 11.29 2.37
CA LEU A 161 8.88 10.94 1.30
C LEU A 161 7.98 9.76 1.68
N PHE A 162 8.56 8.67 2.17
CA PHE A 162 7.80 7.48 2.58
C PHE A 162 6.90 7.76 3.79
N THR A 163 7.37 8.57 4.74
CA THR A 163 6.57 9.03 5.88
C THR A 163 5.39 9.89 5.42
N PHE A 164 5.63 10.81 4.49
CA PHE A 164 4.58 11.63 3.90
C PHE A 164 3.54 10.79 3.17
N LEU A 165 3.98 9.83 2.34
CA LEU A 165 3.11 8.87 1.67
C LEU A 165 2.30 8.05 2.68
N LEU A 166 2.91 7.62 3.81
CA LEU A 166 2.22 6.88 4.86
C LEU A 166 1.09 7.73 5.43
N ILE A 167 1.37 8.97 5.80
CA ILE A 167 0.36 9.87 6.37
C ILE A 167 -0.74 10.18 5.35
N ARG A 168 -0.38 10.47 4.10
CA ARG A 168 -1.29 11.07 3.12
C ARG A 168 -2.13 10.06 2.34
N PHE A 169 -1.69 8.82 2.21
CA PHE A 169 -2.38 7.80 1.42
C PHE A 169 -3.70 7.39 2.11
N PRO A 170 -4.86 7.64 1.48
CA PRO A 170 -6.16 7.38 2.09
C PRO A 170 -6.53 5.89 2.04
N ARG A 171 -7.42 5.47 2.94
CA ARG A 171 -8.12 4.19 2.84
C ARG A 171 -9.03 4.24 1.62
N LEU A 172 -8.83 3.33 0.69
CA LEU A 172 -9.66 3.23 -0.51
C LEU A 172 -11.10 2.84 -0.14
N ALA A 173 -12.05 3.14 -1.00
CA ALA A 173 -13.44 2.74 -0.79
C ALA A 173 -13.57 1.21 -0.74
N GLU A 174 -14.62 0.76 -0.06
CA GLU A 174 -15.07 -0.62 -0.14
C GLU A 174 -15.73 -0.87 -1.50
N ILE A 175 -15.96 -2.14 -1.81
CA ILE A 175 -16.78 -2.53 -2.94
C ILE A 175 -18.19 -2.77 -2.41
N TYR A 176 -19.17 -2.10 -2.99
CA TYR A 176 -20.55 -2.12 -2.55
C TYR A 176 -21.36 -2.97 -3.52
N PHE A 177 -22.05 -3.97 -2.99
CA PHE A 177 -23.02 -4.80 -3.67
C PHE A 177 -24.40 -4.26 -3.31
N ASP A 178 -25.04 -3.58 -4.24
CA ASP A 178 -26.36 -3.00 -4.07
C ASP A 178 -27.40 -3.94 -4.68
N ARG A 179 -28.09 -4.65 -3.81
CA ARG A 179 -29.13 -5.61 -4.17
C ARG A 179 -30.31 -4.92 -4.83
N GLN A 180 -30.77 -3.81 -4.27
CA GLN A 180 -31.96 -3.12 -4.76
C GLN A 180 -31.79 -2.67 -6.21
N ARG A 181 -30.59 -2.20 -6.57
CA ARG A 181 -30.25 -1.78 -7.93
C ARG A 181 -29.67 -2.90 -8.80
N GLY A 182 -29.29 -4.04 -8.22
CA GLY A 182 -28.66 -5.15 -8.93
C GLY A 182 -27.25 -4.82 -9.46
N ILE A 183 -26.53 -3.91 -8.79
CA ILE A 183 -25.23 -3.39 -9.26
C ILE A 183 -24.13 -3.57 -8.22
N VAL A 184 -22.90 -3.54 -8.71
CA VAL A 184 -21.70 -3.51 -7.89
C VAL A 184 -20.93 -2.25 -8.24
N TYR A 185 -20.53 -1.46 -7.24
CA TYR A 185 -19.80 -0.21 -7.47
C TYR A 185 -18.74 0.07 -6.40
N THR A 186 -17.77 0.90 -6.78
CA THR A 186 -16.71 1.37 -5.88
C THR A 186 -16.04 2.62 -6.47
N TRP A 187 -15.14 3.23 -5.72
CA TRP A 187 -14.33 4.36 -6.18
C TRP A 187 -12.90 4.32 -5.64
N ARG A 188 -12.00 4.92 -6.42
CA ARG A 188 -10.60 5.09 -6.07
C ARG A 188 -10.06 6.40 -6.63
N PHE A 189 -9.52 7.26 -5.77
CA PHE A 189 -8.91 8.54 -6.11
C PHE A 189 -9.81 9.40 -7.01
N GLY A 190 -11.10 9.48 -6.66
CA GLY A 190 -12.11 10.23 -7.39
C GLY A 190 -12.56 9.61 -8.72
N LYS A 191 -12.07 8.42 -9.08
CA LYS A 191 -12.56 7.62 -10.22
C LYS A 191 -13.57 6.59 -9.75
N MET A 192 -14.62 6.38 -10.54
CA MET A 192 -15.66 5.41 -10.25
C MET A 192 -15.49 4.15 -11.11
N ALA A 193 -15.87 3.01 -10.55
CA ALA A 193 -16.13 1.80 -11.31
C ALA A 193 -17.44 1.16 -10.86
N ALA A 194 -18.21 0.65 -11.81
CA ALA A 194 -19.47 -0.02 -11.57
C ALA A 194 -19.78 -1.01 -12.69
N CYS A 195 -20.60 -2.00 -12.38
CA CYS A 195 -21.24 -2.86 -13.36
C CYS A 195 -22.53 -3.42 -12.76
N ARG A 196 -23.39 -3.99 -13.60
CA ARG A 196 -24.47 -4.86 -13.08
C ARG A 196 -23.83 -6.11 -12.49
N PHE A 197 -24.44 -6.66 -11.44
CA PHE A 197 -23.93 -7.88 -10.80
C PHE A 197 -23.82 -9.02 -11.81
N GLU A 198 -24.73 -9.08 -12.78
CA GLU A 198 -24.70 -10.03 -13.89
C GLU A 198 -23.41 -9.97 -14.70
N ASN A 199 -22.86 -8.77 -14.94
CA ASN A 199 -21.69 -8.55 -15.77
C ASN A 199 -20.38 -8.50 -14.97
N LEU A 200 -20.45 -8.76 -13.66
CA LEU A 200 -19.25 -8.77 -12.82
C LEU A 200 -18.30 -9.88 -13.27
N GLY A 201 -17.08 -9.49 -13.62
CA GLY A 201 -16.02 -10.44 -13.93
C GLY A 201 -15.26 -10.82 -12.67
N PHE A 202 -14.74 -12.05 -12.62
CA PHE A 202 -13.85 -12.49 -11.56
C PHE A 202 -12.70 -13.35 -12.08
N ARG A 203 -11.62 -13.38 -11.30
CA ARG A 203 -10.48 -14.27 -11.50
C ARG A 203 -9.86 -14.64 -10.16
N GLU A 204 -9.52 -15.90 -9.99
CA GLU A 204 -8.82 -16.39 -8.80
C GLU A 204 -7.34 -16.55 -9.10
N ASP A 205 -6.50 -15.89 -8.30
CA ASP A 205 -5.05 -15.95 -8.37
C ASP A 205 -4.49 -16.34 -6.98
N LYS A 206 -3.22 -16.76 -6.88
CA LYS A 206 -2.59 -17.15 -5.58
C LYS A 206 -2.58 -16.02 -4.53
N ILE A 207 -2.76 -14.77 -4.97
CA ILE A 207 -2.81 -13.58 -4.11
C ILE A 207 -4.23 -13.36 -3.57
N GLY A 208 -5.25 -13.95 -4.19
CA GLY A 208 -6.65 -13.85 -3.79
C GLY A 208 -7.60 -13.77 -4.99
N LEU A 209 -8.80 -13.25 -4.72
CA LEU A 209 -9.85 -13.07 -5.70
C LEU A 209 -9.76 -11.68 -6.33
N THR A 210 -9.79 -11.57 -7.65
CA THR A 210 -9.85 -10.27 -8.36
C THR A 210 -11.21 -10.09 -9.00
N LEU A 211 -11.87 -8.97 -8.71
CA LEU A 211 -13.09 -8.55 -9.37
C LEU A 211 -12.79 -7.53 -10.48
N PHE A 212 -13.56 -7.62 -11.56
CA PHE A 212 -13.47 -6.75 -12.73
C PHE A 212 -14.76 -5.93 -12.83
N LEU A 213 -14.64 -4.62 -12.69
CA LEU A 213 -15.74 -3.66 -12.86
C LEU A 213 -15.42 -2.75 -14.04
N TYR A 214 -16.42 -2.12 -14.65
CA TYR A 214 -16.18 -1.12 -15.70
C TYR A 214 -15.95 0.24 -15.04
N GLY A 215 -14.85 0.92 -15.35
CA GLY A 215 -14.48 2.13 -14.63
C GLY A 215 -13.88 3.22 -15.49
N GLU A 216 -13.82 4.43 -14.95
CA GLU A 216 -13.26 5.57 -15.64
C GLU A 216 -11.73 5.43 -15.79
N SER A 217 -11.26 5.62 -17.02
CA SER A 217 -9.85 5.52 -17.39
C SER A 217 -9.40 6.75 -18.15
N LYS A 218 -8.39 7.44 -17.61
CA LYS A 218 -7.70 8.53 -18.31
C LYS A 218 -6.79 8.02 -19.44
N LYS A 219 -6.45 6.72 -19.43
CA LYS A 219 -5.47 6.13 -20.37
C LYS A 219 -6.14 5.59 -21.64
N HIS A 220 -7.40 5.17 -21.53
CA HIS A 220 -8.10 4.54 -22.64
C HIS A 220 -8.89 5.56 -23.45
N LYS A 221 -8.94 5.41 -24.78
CA LYS A 221 -9.56 6.38 -25.71
C LYS A 221 -11.04 6.63 -25.42
N SER A 222 -11.78 5.59 -25.00
CA SER A 222 -13.21 5.73 -24.67
C SER A 222 -13.45 6.52 -23.37
N GLY A 223 -12.40 6.76 -22.57
CA GLY A 223 -12.53 7.30 -21.21
C GLY A 223 -12.92 6.24 -20.16
N TYR A 224 -13.12 4.99 -20.58
CA TYR A 224 -13.54 3.88 -19.72
C TYR A 224 -12.75 2.61 -20.01
N TRP A 225 -12.53 1.79 -18.99
CA TRP A 225 -11.77 0.54 -19.08
C TRP A 225 -12.08 -0.37 -17.90
N PRO A 226 -11.89 -1.70 -18.00
CA PRO A 226 -11.96 -2.57 -16.85
C PRO A 226 -11.00 -2.13 -15.74
N ALA A 227 -11.55 -2.02 -14.53
CA ALA A 227 -10.86 -1.70 -13.31
C ALA A 227 -10.82 -2.94 -12.42
N LEU A 228 -9.63 -3.25 -11.92
CA LEU A 228 -9.36 -4.47 -11.16
C LEU A 228 -9.34 -4.18 -9.66
N TYR A 229 -10.06 -5.00 -8.91
CA TYR A 229 -10.17 -4.89 -7.47
C TYR A 229 -9.84 -6.24 -6.82
N GLY A 230 -8.65 -6.33 -6.22
CA GLY A 230 -8.23 -7.50 -5.47
C GLY A 230 -8.94 -7.60 -4.12
N LEU A 231 -9.28 -8.82 -3.74
CA LEU A 231 -9.93 -9.23 -2.50
C LEU A 231 -9.09 -10.32 -1.84
N GLN A 232 -9.14 -10.35 -0.51
CA GLN A 232 -8.51 -11.37 0.31
C GLN A 232 -9.60 -12.01 1.17
N PRO A 233 -10.32 -13.02 0.65
CA PRO A 233 -11.49 -13.56 1.31
C PRO A 233 -11.21 -14.07 2.73
N THR A 234 -10.11 -14.76 2.97
CA THR A 234 -9.73 -15.19 4.33
C THR A 234 -8.92 -14.17 5.12
N GLY A 235 -8.73 -12.96 4.59
CA GLY A 235 -7.82 -11.95 5.13
C GLY A 235 -6.32 -12.26 4.94
N LYS A 236 -5.98 -13.44 4.41
CA LYS A 236 -4.60 -13.82 4.10
C LYS A 236 -4.07 -13.02 2.91
N ALA A 237 -2.90 -12.42 3.06
CA ALA A 237 -2.27 -11.63 2.00
C ALA A 237 -1.69 -12.48 0.86
N HIS A 238 -1.42 -13.76 1.13
CA HIS A 238 -0.80 -14.72 0.24
C HIS A 238 -1.41 -16.11 0.45
N MET A 239 -1.19 -17.01 -0.51
CA MET A 239 -1.58 -18.42 -0.43
C MET A 239 -3.08 -18.62 -0.24
N ASN A 240 -3.90 -17.81 -0.93
CA ASN A 240 -5.34 -18.03 -1.01
C ASN A 240 -5.60 -19.24 -1.91
N SER A 241 -6.46 -20.17 -1.44
CA SER A 241 -6.97 -21.29 -2.24
C SER A 241 -8.29 -20.91 -2.94
N GLU A 242 -8.78 -21.78 -3.83
CA GLU A 242 -10.14 -21.61 -4.37
C GLU A 242 -11.20 -21.80 -3.29
N ASP A 243 -10.99 -22.76 -2.39
CA ASP A 243 -11.90 -23.05 -1.28
C ASP A 243 -12.06 -21.83 -0.38
N ASP A 244 -10.95 -21.11 -0.12
CA ASP A 244 -10.92 -19.85 0.63
C ASP A 244 -11.85 -18.77 0.02
N ASN A 245 -12.05 -18.78 -1.31
CA ASN A 245 -12.91 -17.81 -2.00
C ASN A 245 -14.37 -18.28 -2.14
N THR A 246 -14.61 -19.60 -2.09
CA THR A 246 -15.93 -20.22 -2.34
C THR A 246 -16.98 -19.71 -1.36
N PHE A 247 -16.60 -19.61 -0.09
CA PHE A 247 -17.50 -19.13 0.97
C PHE A 247 -17.96 -17.68 0.71
N LEU A 248 -17.03 -16.78 0.39
CA LEU A 248 -17.36 -15.40 0.05
C LEU A 248 -18.29 -15.33 -1.17
N MET A 249 -18.00 -16.09 -2.23
CA MET A 249 -18.81 -16.06 -3.45
C MET A 249 -20.23 -16.52 -3.18
N ALA A 250 -20.40 -17.61 -2.43
CA ALA A 250 -21.71 -18.07 -2.02
C ALA A 250 -22.45 -16.99 -1.22
N GLN A 251 -21.80 -16.32 -0.28
CA GLN A 251 -22.40 -15.24 0.51
C GLN A 251 -22.83 -14.05 -0.36
N LEU A 252 -22.04 -13.70 -1.38
CA LEU A 252 -22.40 -12.63 -2.32
C LEU A 252 -23.66 -13.00 -3.12
N PHE A 253 -23.75 -14.24 -3.61
CA PHE A 253 -24.96 -14.71 -4.30
C PHE A 253 -26.18 -14.73 -3.38
N ALA A 254 -26.03 -15.32 -2.19
CA ALA A 254 -27.09 -15.39 -1.19
C ALA A 254 -27.59 -14.00 -0.80
N PHE A 255 -26.68 -13.04 -0.60
CA PHE A 255 -27.04 -11.66 -0.34
C PHE A 255 -27.80 -11.02 -1.51
N MET A 256 -27.30 -11.15 -2.74
CA MET A 256 -27.94 -10.51 -3.90
C MET A 256 -29.34 -11.07 -4.17
N ASP A 257 -29.58 -12.34 -3.87
CA ASP A 257 -30.88 -12.98 -4.11
C ASP A 257 -31.84 -12.79 -2.93
N GLN A 258 -31.41 -13.19 -1.74
CA GLN A 258 -32.25 -13.34 -0.55
C GLN A 258 -32.10 -12.17 0.45
N GLY A 259 -31.10 -11.31 0.24
CA GLY A 259 -30.85 -10.14 1.10
C GLY A 259 -30.07 -10.49 2.37
N LYS A 260 -30.10 -9.57 3.34
CA LYS A 260 -29.28 -9.68 4.56
C LYS A 260 -29.53 -10.94 5.39
N GLN A 261 -30.77 -11.46 5.38
CA GLN A 261 -31.17 -12.61 6.20
C GLN A 261 -30.43 -13.90 5.82
N ALA A 262 -29.88 -13.97 4.60
CA ALA A 262 -29.11 -15.12 4.14
C ALA A 262 -27.62 -15.05 4.54
N VAL A 263 -27.18 -13.94 5.13
CA VAL A 263 -25.78 -13.70 5.47
C VAL A 263 -25.59 -13.38 6.95
N ILE A 264 -26.52 -12.62 7.54
CA ILE A 264 -26.44 -12.19 8.93
C ILE A 264 -27.68 -12.52 9.76
N THR A 265 -27.48 -12.83 11.04
CA THR A 265 -28.58 -13.06 12.00
C THR A 265 -29.15 -11.77 12.60
N GLY A 266 -28.36 -10.69 12.58
CA GLY A 266 -28.73 -9.39 13.16
C GLY A 266 -29.46 -8.47 12.18
N GLU A 267 -29.94 -7.32 12.68
CA GLU A 267 -30.59 -6.32 11.82
C GLU A 267 -29.60 -5.66 10.84
N GLN A 268 -28.37 -5.41 11.30
CA GLN A 268 -27.26 -4.84 10.54
C GLN A 268 -25.94 -5.38 11.08
N PHE A 269 -24.93 -5.46 10.21
CA PHE A 269 -23.57 -5.83 10.58
C PHE A 269 -22.59 -4.74 10.14
N GLN A 270 -21.61 -4.43 10.99
CA GLN A 270 -20.52 -3.51 10.67
C GLN A 270 -19.24 -3.95 11.38
N ARG A 271 -18.21 -4.28 10.60
CA ARG A 271 -16.87 -4.61 11.09
C ARG A 271 -16.08 -3.35 11.44
N ALA A 272 -15.26 -3.46 12.47
CA ALA A 272 -14.30 -2.43 12.85
C ALA A 272 -13.28 -2.17 11.72
N GLN A 273 -13.10 -0.90 11.39
CA GLN A 273 -12.20 -0.46 10.32
C GLN A 273 -10.73 -0.49 10.77
N PRO A 274 -9.77 -0.69 9.85
CA PRO A 274 -8.35 -0.65 10.18
C PRO A 274 -7.94 0.75 10.66
N LYS A 275 -7.33 0.82 11.85
CA LYS A 275 -6.87 2.07 12.48
C LYS A 275 -5.58 2.65 11.87
N THR A 276 -5.03 1.98 10.86
CA THR A 276 -3.77 2.39 10.24
C THR A 276 -3.92 3.58 9.31
N TYR A 277 -5.13 3.99 8.94
CA TYR A 277 -5.35 5.10 7.99
C TYR A 277 -5.85 6.37 8.68
N LEU A 278 -5.33 7.51 8.23
CA LEU A 278 -5.73 8.83 8.73
C LEU A 278 -6.84 9.48 7.89
N PHE A 279 -6.95 9.11 6.62
CA PHE A 279 -7.92 9.64 5.69
C PHE A 279 -8.68 8.52 4.99
N GLN A 280 -9.90 8.78 4.58
CA GLN A 280 -10.68 7.92 3.70
C GLN A 280 -10.79 8.57 2.31
N ASP A 281 -10.85 7.75 1.28
CA ASP A 281 -11.04 8.23 -0.09
C ASP A 281 -12.45 8.81 -0.27
N ASN A 282 -12.49 10.03 -0.79
CA ASN A 282 -13.73 10.78 -0.90
C ASN A 282 -14.62 10.21 -2.01
N LYS A 283 -15.91 10.10 -1.73
CA LYS A 283 -16.91 9.75 -2.74
C LYS A 283 -16.83 10.75 -3.91
N PRO A 284 -16.77 10.28 -5.17
CA PRO A 284 -16.63 11.17 -6.31
C PRO A 284 -17.81 12.15 -6.43
N LYS A 285 -17.53 13.39 -6.86
CA LYS A 285 -18.56 14.39 -7.18
C LYS A 285 -19.46 13.91 -8.33
N ASN A 286 -20.73 14.31 -8.30
CA ASN A 286 -21.76 13.91 -9.29
C ASN A 286 -21.89 12.39 -9.42
N PHE A 287 -21.95 11.71 -8.27
CA PHE A 287 -21.87 10.27 -8.20
C PHE A 287 -22.92 9.56 -9.06
N GLU A 288 -24.21 9.84 -8.84
CA GLU A 288 -25.31 9.15 -9.55
C GLU A 288 -25.20 9.31 -11.07
N LYS A 289 -25.00 10.53 -11.56
CA LYS A 289 -24.84 10.80 -13.01
C LYS A 289 -23.67 10.03 -13.64
N ARG A 290 -22.56 9.90 -12.90
CA ARG A 290 -21.38 9.17 -13.38
C ARG A 290 -21.58 7.66 -13.30
N LEU A 291 -22.30 7.19 -12.30
CA LEU A 291 -22.70 5.80 -12.16
C LEU A 291 -23.55 5.38 -13.36
N GLU A 292 -24.59 6.14 -13.69
CA GLU A 292 -25.44 5.90 -14.86
C GLU A 292 -24.64 5.85 -16.16
N ALA A 293 -23.74 6.81 -16.38
CA ALA A 293 -22.89 6.85 -17.57
C ALA A 293 -21.96 5.61 -17.71
N ILE A 294 -21.52 5.02 -16.59
CA ILE A 294 -20.78 3.75 -16.59
C ILE A 294 -21.72 2.59 -16.93
N LEU A 295 -22.90 2.55 -16.30
CA LEU A 295 -23.87 1.47 -16.46
C LEU A 295 -24.47 1.39 -17.87
N GLU A 296 -24.51 2.48 -18.63
CA GLU A 296 -24.88 2.46 -20.05
C GLU A 296 -23.87 1.69 -20.93
N ARG A 297 -22.61 1.63 -20.50
CA ARG A 297 -21.48 1.13 -21.30
C ARG A 297 -20.92 -0.21 -20.81
N GLU A 298 -21.27 -0.60 -19.59
CA GLU A 298 -20.71 -1.79 -18.94
C GLU A 298 -21.08 -3.11 -19.61
N HIS A 299 -22.04 -3.13 -20.53
CA HIS A 299 -22.36 -4.30 -21.37
C HIS A 299 -21.15 -4.82 -22.18
N GLN A 300 -20.14 -3.98 -22.42
CA GLN A 300 -18.89 -4.36 -23.10
C GLN A 300 -17.91 -5.10 -22.18
N LEU A 301 -18.07 -4.97 -20.85
CA LEU A 301 -17.14 -5.50 -19.86
C LEU A 301 -16.91 -7.03 -20.01
N PRO A 302 -17.96 -7.87 -20.22
CA PRO A 302 -17.79 -9.30 -20.36
C PRO A 302 -16.91 -9.74 -21.53
N GLU A 303 -17.04 -9.09 -22.68
CA GLU A 303 -16.22 -9.37 -23.85
C GLU A 303 -14.76 -8.98 -23.58
N ILE A 304 -14.53 -7.79 -23.01
CA ILE A 304 -13.18 -7.28 -22.76
C ILE A 304 -12.41 -8.19 -21.79
N TYR A 305 -13.03 -8.61 -20.67
CA TYR A 305 -12.31 -9.43 -19.69
C TYR A 305 -12.15 -10.90 -20.08
N ALA A 306 -12.96 -11.38 -21.02
CA ALA A 306 -12.87 -12.73 -21.57
C ALA A 306 -11.76 -12.82 -22.63
N GLU A 307 -11.55 -11.76 -23.42
CA GLU A 307 -10.55 -11.75 -24.49
C GLU A 307 -9.15 -11.32 -24.03
N GLN A 308 -9.08 -10.49 -23.00
CA GLN A 308 -7.81 -9.88 -22.58
C GLN A 308 -7.28 -10.47 -21.29
N THR A 309 -5.96 -10.71 -21.24
CA THR A 309 -5.26 -11.04 -20.00
C THR A 309 -4.79 -9.77 -19.31
N PHE A 310 -5.33 -9.50 -18.12
CA PHE A 310 -5.00 -8.35 -17.27
C PHE A 310 -3.93 -8.63 -16.23
#